data_AF-F3CF93-F1
#
_entry.id   AF-F3CF93-F1
#
_cell.length_a   1.000
_cell.length_b   1.000
_cell.length_c   1.000
_cell.angle_alpha   90.00
_cell.angle_beta   90.00
_cell.angle_gamma   90.00
#
_symmetry.space_group_name_H-M   'P 1'
#
loop_
_entity.id
_entity.type
_entity.pdbx_description
1 polymer ?
#
loop_
_entity_poly.entity_id
_entity_poly.type
_entity_poly.pdbx_seq_one_letter_code
_entity_poly.pdbx_strand_id
1 'polypeptide(L)'
;MTPNRLSLLVLTLCLSVTGCSSVITATRDKPIEDDRGTRTFGSKIDDSLIETKAAVNISKANPDLAEGSHIVVTSFNGIVLLA
;
A
#
# COMPACT_ATOMS: atom_id res chain seq x y z
N MET A 1 -13.67 -11.04 -51.35
CA MET A 1 -14.03 -10.01 -50.37
C MET A 1 -12.78 -9.69 -49.56
N THR A 2 -12.11 -8.58 -49.86
CA THR A 2 -10.89 -8.18 -49.13
C THR A 2 -11.30 -7.70 -47.74
N PRO A 3 -10.72 -8.27 -46.66
CA PRO A 3 -11.04 -7.80 -45.31
C PRO A 3 -10.61 -6.34 -45.17
N ASN A 4 -11.54 -5.50 -44.71
CA ASN A 4 -11.29 -4.08 -44.49
C ASN A 4 -10.18 -3.92 -43.44
N ARG A 5 -9.12 -3.16 -43.75
CA ARG A 5 -7.94 -3.01 -42.86
C ARG A 5 -8.33 -2.52 -41.46
N LEU A 6 -9.41 -1.74 -41.38
CA LEU A 6 -9.97 -1.25 -40.12
C LEU A 6 -10.54 -2.37 -39.25
N SER A 7 -11.22 -3.35 -39.85
CA SER A 7 -11.75 -4.52 -39.14
C SER A 7 -10.64 -5.40 -38.58
N LEU A 8 -9.51 -5.51 -39.29
CA LEU A 8 -8.35 -6.27 -38.84
C LEU A 8 -7.64 -5.58 -37.66
N LEU A 9 -7.57 -4.24 -37.68
CA LEU A 9 -7.02 -3.44 -36.57
C LEU A 9 -7.87 -3.58 -35.30
N VAL A 10 -9.19 -3.47 -35.42
CA VAL A 10 -10.13 -3.58 -34.28
C VAL A 10 -10.06 -4.99 -33.67
N LEU A 11 -10.02 -6.03 -34.51
CA LEU A 11 -9.88 -7.40 -34.02
C LEU A 11 -8.57 -7.60 -33.25
N THR A 12 -7.46 -7.04 -33.74
CA THR A 12 -6.14 -7.14 -33.09
C THR A 12 -6.11 -6.43 -31.73
N LEU A 13 -6.78 -5.27 -31.61
CA LEU A 13 -6.89 -4.52 -30.36
C LEU A 13 -7.79 -5.23 -29.34
N CYS A 14 -8.86 -5.88 -29.78
CA CYS A 14 -9.70 -6.67 -28.87
C CYS A 14 -8.95 -7.87 -28.29
N LEU A 15 -8.10 -8.52 -29.08
CA LEU A 15 -7.29 -9.66 -28.62
C LEU A 15 -6.16 -9.25 -27.66
N SER A 16 -5.66 -8.01 -27.73
CA SER A 16 -4.57 -7.55 -26.86
C SER A 16 -5.04 -7.15 -25.45
N VAL A 17 -6.32 -6.84 -25.26
CA VAL A 17 -6.89 -6.48 -23.95
C VAL A 17 -7.30 -7.72 -23.14
N THR A 18 -7.57 -8.86 -23.80
CA THR A 18 -7.90 -10.15 -23.17
C THR A 18 -6.64 -10.90 -22.73
N GLY A 19 -5.92 -10.41 -21.71
CA GLY A 19 -4.67 -11.08 -21.30
C GLY A 19 -4.11 -10.81 -19.92
N CYS A 20 -4.58 -9.79 -19.21
CA CYS A 20 -3.91 -9.38 -17.97
C CYS A 20 -4.03 -10.40 -16.82
N SER A 21 -5.06 -11.26 -16.80
CA SER A 21 -5.26 -12.27 -15.75
C SER A 21 -4.52 -13.59 -16.00
N SER A 22 -4.31 -13.96 -17.26
CA SER A 22 -3.63 -15.22 -17.60
C SER A 22 -2.12 -15.15 -17.36
N VAL A 23 -1.49 -13.98 -17.58
CA VAL A 23 -0.05 -13.77 -17.33
C VAL A 23 0.31 -13.82 -15.84
N ILE A 24 -0.54 -13.27 -14.98
CA ILE A 24 -0.36 -13.36 -13.52
C ILE A 24 -0.64 -14.77 -12.98
N THR A 25 -1.43 -15.57 -13.68
CA THR A 25 -1.66 -16.97 -13.31
C THR A 25 -0.52 -17.88 -13.83
N ALA A 26 0.00 -17.64 -15.04
CA ALA A 26 1.06 -18.43 -15.64
C ALA A 26 2.46 -18.18 -15.03
N THR A 27 2.65 -17.06 -14.34
CA THR A 27 3.91 -16.70 -13.66
C THR A 27 3.90 -17.00 -12.17
N ARG A 28 2.81 -17.59 -11.65
CA ARG A 28 2.69 -17.97 -10.24
C ARG A 28 2.37 -19.45 -10.09
N ASP A 29 3.26 -20.17 -9.41
CA ASP A 29 3.05 -21.57 -9.02
C ASP A 29 2.15 -21.72 -7.77
N LYS A 30 1.81 -20.61 -7.10
CA LYS A 30 1.01 -20.58 -5.87
C LYS A 30 -0.08 -19.50 -5.93
N PRO A 31 -1.21 -19.67 -5.23
CA PRO A 31 -2.20 -18.61 -5.06
C PRO A 31 -1.56 -17.31 -4.53
N ILE A 32 -2.22 -16.17 -4.75
CA ILE A 32 -1.84 -14.92 -4.09
C ILE A 32 -2.10 -15.10 -2.58
N GLU A 33 -1.05 -15.44 -1.85
CA GLU A 33 -1.04 -15.40 -0.40
C GLU A 33 -0.77 -13.96 0.03
N ASP A 34 -1.77 -13.38 0.67
CA ASP A 34 -1.65 -12.12 1.40
C ASP A 34 -0.85 -12.41 2.67
N ASP A 35 0.43 -11.99 2.69
CA ASP A 35 1.27 -12.09 3.87
C ASP A 35 0.79 -11.10 4.92
N ARG A 36 -0.19 -11.54 5.72
CA ARG A 36 -0.73 -10.80 6.86
C ARG A 36 0.25 -10.73 8.04
N GLY A 37 1.41 -11.39 7.95
CA GLY A 37 2.45 -11.41 8.97
C GLY A 37 3.49 -10.31 8.78
N THR A 38 3.67 -9.80 7.56
CA THR A 38 4.63 -8.74 7.28
C THR A 38 3.94 -7.40 7.05
N ARG A 39 4.55 -6.33 7.61
CA ARG A 39 4.10 -4.97 7.33
C ARG A 39 4.21 -4.71 5.83
N THR A 40 3.10 -4.40 5.18
CA THR A 40 3.13 -3.90 3.81
C THR A 40 3.90 -2.58 3.77
N PHE A 41 4.45 -2.23 2.60
CA PHE A 41 5.13 -0.94 2.41
C PHE A 41 4.21 0.25 2.74
N GLY A 42 2.92 0.13 2.40
CA GLY A 42 1.90 1.14 2.74
C GLY A 42 1.70 1.27 4.26
N SER A 43 1.61 0.15 4.97
CA SER A 43 1.44 0.13 6.43
C SER A 43 2.62 0.78 7.17
N LYS A 44 3.85 0.63 6.67
CA LYS A 44 5.04 1.29 7.25
C LYS A 44 4.98 2.81 7.10
N ILE A 45 4.55 3.31 5.95
CA ILE A 45 4.44 4.76 5.70
C ILE A 45 3.37 5.35 6.61
N ASP A 46 2.21 4.69 6.69
CA ASP A 46 1.11 5.14 7.54
C ASP A 46 1.51 5.16 9.02
N ASP A 47 2.16 4.10 9.51
CA ASP A 47 2.67 4.02 10.88
C ASP A 47 3.62 5.19 11.22
N SER A 48 4.55 5.53 10.31
CA SER A 48 5.48 6.64 10.52
C SER A 48 4.79 8.01 10.56
N LEU A 49 3.76 8.20 9.73
CA LEU A 49 2.94 9.41 9.74
C LEU A 49 2.14 9.54 11.04
N ILE A 50 1.60 8.43 11.55
CA ILE A 50 0.88 8.36 12.82
C ILE A 50 1.82 8.69 13.98
N GLU A 51 3.00 8.07 14.05
CA GLU A 51 4.03 8.34 15.07
C GLU A 51 4.39 9.83 15.13
N THR A 52 4.65 10.44 13.96
CA THR A 52 5.03 11.85 13.87
C THR A 52 3.91 12.77 14.33
N LYS A 53 2.66 12.51 13.90
CA LYS A 53 1.49 13.30 14.31
C LYS A 53 1.27 13.22 15.82
N ALA A 54 1.33 12.02 16.38
CA ALA A 54 1.15 11.81 17.81
C ALA A 54 2.26 12.50 18.61
N ALA A 55 3.54 12.32 18.24
CA ALA A 55 4.66 12.96 18.93
C ALA A 55 4.55 14.49 18.93
N VAL A 56 4.27 15.10 17.77
CA VAL A 56 4.12 16.56 17.66
C VAL A 56 2.92 17.07 18.46
N ASN A 57 1.79 16.37 18.43
CA ASN A 57 0.59 16.79 19.17
C ASN A 57 0.77 16.63 20.68
N ILE A 58 1.43 15.57 21.15
CA ILE A 58 1.73 15.34 22.57
C ILE A 58 2.68 16.43 23.08
N SER A 59 3.75 16.73 22.34
CA SER A 59 4.68 17.81 22.67
C SER A 59 3.98 19.18 22.70
N LYS A 60 3.04 19.44 21.78
CA LYS A 60 2.29 20.70 21.75
C LYS A 60 1.14 20.78 22.76
N ALA A 61 0.76 19.68 23.40
CA ALA A 61 -0.36 19.66 24.34
C ALA A 61 -0.02 20.41 25.63
N ASN A 62 1.24 20.37 26.08
CA ASN A 62 1.71 21.09 27.26
C ASN A 62 3.25 21.23 27.23
N PRO A 63 3.81 22.38 27.65
CA PRO A 63 5.27 22.56 27.77
C PRO A 63 5.95 21.52 28.68
N ASP A 64 5.31 21.09 29.76
CA ASP A 64 5.86 20.05 30.65
C ASP A 64 5.95 18.68 29.94
N LEU A 65 5.07 18.41 28.96
CA LEU A 65 5.17 17.21 28.14
C LEU A 65 6.28 17.31 27.09
N ALA A 66 6.60 18.52 26.61
CA ALA A 66 7.67 18.73 25.64
C ALA A 66 9.07 18.67 26.28
N GLU A 67 9.23 19.24 27.47
CA GLU A 67 10.56 19.41 28.10
C GLU A 67 10.77 18.48 29.29
N GLY A 68 9.71 18.13 30.01
CA GLY A 68 9.77 17.33 31.24
C GLY A 68 9.35 15.87 31.09
N SER A 69 8.79 15.46 29.94
CA SER A 69 8.33 14.09 29.70
C SER A 69 9.06 13.43 28.53
N HIS A 70 9.46 12.18 28.71
CA HIS A 70 10.06 11.36 27.65
C HIS A 70 9.04 10.34 27.16
N ILE A 71 8.11 10.79 26.31
CA ILE A 71 7.05 9.95 25.76
C ILE A 71 7.54 9.33 24.45
N VAL A 72 7.66 8.02 24.43
CA VAL A 72 7.99 7.23 23.24
C VAL A 72 6.71 6.84 22.53
N VAL A 73 6.59 7.21 21.26
CA VAL A 73 5.46 6.85 20.40
C VAL A 73 5.91 5.77 19.42
N THR A 74 5.23 4.64 19.40
CA THR A 74 5.48 3.57 18.42
C THR A 74 4.15 3.14 17.81
N SER A 75 4.05 3.13 16.49
CA SER A 75 2.89 2.62 15.75
C SER A 75 3.23 1.28 15.11
N PHE A 76 2.28 0.35 15.07
CA PHE A 76 2.38 -0.88 14.29
C PHE A 76 1.02 -1.29 13.72
N ASN A 77 0.90 -1.31 12.39
CA ASN A 77 -0.34 -1.61 11.67
C ASN A 77 -1.52 -0.76 12.18
N GLY A 78 -1.29 0.52 12.44
CA GLY A 78 -2.29 1.47 12.92
C GLY A 78 -2.62 1.39 14.42
N ILE A 79 -1.94 0.55 15.20
CA ILE A 79 -2.04 0.52 16.67
C ILE A 79 -0.89 1.34 17.26
N VAL A 80 -1.20 2.27 18.17
CA VAL A 80 -0.20 3.15 18.81
C VAL A 80 0.04 2.72 20.25
N LEU A 81 1.30 2.51 20.60
CA LEU A 81 1.80 2.36 21.97
C LEU A 81 2.47 3.67 22.41
N LEU A 82 2.13 4.14 23.60
CA LEU A 82 2.76 5.27 24.28
C LEU A 82 3.47 4.73 25.53
N ALA A 83 4.76 5.04 25.68
CA ALA A 83 5.59 4.61 26.80
C ALA A 83 6.34 5.78 27.43
#